data_AF-A0A960K033-F1
#
_entry.id   AF-A0A960K033-F1
#
_cell.length_a   1.000
_cell.length_b   1.000
_cell.length_c   1.000
_cell.angle_alpha   90.00
_cell.angle_beta   90.00
_cell.angle_gamma   90.00
#
_symmetry.space_group_name_H-M   'P 1'
#
loop_
_entity.id
_entity.type
_entity.pdbx_description
1 polymer ?
#
loop_
_entity_poly.entity_id
_entity_poly.type
_entity_poly.pdbx_seq_one_letter_code
_entity_poly.pdbx_strand_id
1 'polypeptide(L)'
;GRRFQGGIRSYQRFRREVLRLLGDTGATMVTTMIDFYGLPADFPGVADLPAESDPYTRVHHLERSLLEDLGWPGRLFAYFSLHEFEALLLSSPLELNEEFRSSSSERGFEAVMPSGMGPEEVNDGPETHPSARILALVPSYRKAVHGPLIAARIGLPALRERCPHFNHWVTALENLAAGGEGTRP
;
A
#
# COMPACT_ATOMS: atom_id res chain seq x y z
N GLY A 1 -20.60 -13.58 11.15
CA GLY A 1 -19.94 -13.70 9.83
C GLY A 1 -18.48 -14.04 10.03
N ARG A 2 -17.92 -14.99 9.27
CA ARG A 2 -16.50 -15.35 9.36
C ARG A 2 -15.67 -14.12 9.02
N ARG A 3 -14.95 -13.56 10.02
CA ARG A 3 -13.87 -12.59 9.80
C ARG A 3 -12.77 -13.34 9.04
N PHE A 4 -12.70 -13.16 7.73
CA PHE A 4 -11.45 -13.43 7.03
C PHE A 4 -10.43 -12.47 7.61
N GLN A 5 -9.51 -12.94 8.46
CA GLN A 5 -8.29 -12.18 8.72
C GLN A 5 -7.57 -12.14 7.37
N GLY A 6 -7.61 -10.96 6.73
CA GLY A 6 -6.84 -10.67 5.53
C GLY A 6 -5.33 -10.74 5.82
N GLY A 7 -4.53 -10.56 4.78
CA GLY A 7 -3.07 -10.64 4.86
C GLY A 7 -2.51 -11.98 4.37
N ILE A 8 -1.22 -11.97 4.07
CA ILE A 8 -0.49 -13.12 3.57
C ILE A 8 -0.14 -14.01 4.77
N ARG A 9 -0.81 -15.16 4.90
CA ARG A 9 -0.58 -16.07 6.04
C ARG A 9 0.60 -17.04 5.84
N SER A 10 1.05 -17.19 4.60
CA SER A 10 2.12 -18.10 4.22
C SER A 10 2.75 -17.59 2.95
N TYR A 11 4.07 -17.40 2.98
CA TYR A 11 4.80 -17.00 1.79
C TYR A 11 4.69 -18.05 0.68
N GLN A 12 4.76 -19.34 1.03
CA GLN A 12 4.63 -20.43 0.04
C GLN A 12 3.33 -20.38 -0.78
N ARG A 13 2.21 -20.03 -0.13
CA ARG A 13 0.92 -19.90 -0.83
C ARG A 13 0.94 -18.69 -1.78
N PHE A 14 1.44 -17.56 -1.29
CA PHE A 14 1.59 -16.34 -2.08
C PHE A 14 2.50 -16.57 -3.29
N ARG A 15 3.69 -17.15 -3.08
CA ARG A 15 4.67 -17.51 -4.10
C ARG A 15 4.05 -18.36 -5.20
N ARG A 16 3.31 -19.42 -4.86
CA ARG A 16 2.64 -20.28 -5.85
C ARG A 16 1.64 -19.51 -6.71
N GLU A 17 0.90 -18.59 -6.12
CA GLU A 17 -0.09 -17.79 -6.85
C GLU A 17 0.58 -16.78 -7.79
N VAL A 18 1.60 -16.07 -7.31
CA VAL A 18 2.35 -15.12 -8.13
C VAL A 18 3.06 -15.82 -9.28
N LEU A 19 3.72 -16.97 -9.04
CA LEU A 19 4.35 -17.76 -10.10
C LEU A 19 3.35 -18.29 -11.13
N ARG A 20 2.14 -18.64 -10.70
CA ARG A 20 1.06 -19.04 -11.63
C ARG A 20 0.66 -17.88 -12.54
N LEU A 21 0.54 -16.67 -12.00
CA LEU A 21 0.23 -15.46 -12.78
C LEU A 21 1.39 -15.09 -13.72
N LEU A 22 2.63 -15.23 -13.28
CA LEU A 22 3.82 -14.99 -14.10
C LEU A 22 3.95 -16.02 -15.24
N GLY A 23 3.49 -17.24 -15.03
CA GLY A 23 3.41 -18.28 -16.08
C GLY A 23 2.29 -18.04 -17.11
N ASP A 24 1.35 -17.13 -16.85
CA ASP A 24 0.28 -16.80 -17.78
C ASP A 24 0.82 -15.88 -18.89
N THR A 25 0.76 -16.34 -20.14
CA THR A 25 1.20 -15.56 -21.30
C THR A 25 0.25 -14.42 -21.66
N GLY A 26 -0.99 -14.44 -21.14
CA GLY A 26 -1.94 -13.34 -21.28
C GLY A 26 -1.68 -12.18 -20.33
N ALA A 27 -0.92 -12.39 -19.25
CA ALA A 27 -0.54 -11.33 -18.32
C ALA A 27 0.75 -10.63 -18.80
N THR A 28 0.70 -9.35 -19.13
CA THR A 28 1.91 -8.60 -19.52
C THR A 28 2.88 -8.47 -18.34
N MET A 29 2.35 -8.16 -17.16
CA MET A 29 3.08 -7.87 -15.94
C MET A 29 2.25 -8.34 -14.74
N VAL A 30 2.92 -8.83 -13.70
CA VAL A 30 2.34 -9.06 -12.39
C VAL A 30 2.85 -8.00 -11.43
N THR A 31 1.96 -7.45 -10.61
CA THR A 31 2.33 -6.52 -9.54
C THR A 31 1.58 -6.86 -8.27
N THR A 32 1.96 -6.23 -7.16
CA THR A 32 1.38 -6.48 -5.84
C THR A 32 0.89 -5.18 -5.21
N MET A 33 -0.05 -5.29 -4.27
CA MET A 33 -0.40 -4.23 -3.33
C MET A 33 -0.70 -4.90 -2.00
N ILE A 34 0.30 -4.89 -1.11
CA ILE A 34 0.30 -5.68 0.13
C ILE A 34 0.74 -4.77 1.28
N ASP A 35 0.05 -4.81 2.41
CA ASP A 35 0.47 -4.07 3.60
C ASP A 35 1.83 -4.57 4.13
N PHE A 36 2.76 -3.66 4.37
CA PHE A 36 4.13 -3.97 4.82
C PHE A 36 4.15 -4.75 6.16
N TYR A 37 3.27 -4.41 7.11
CA TYR A 37 3.32 -4.94 8.48
C TYR A 37 2.49 -6.22 8.70
N GLY A 38 2.02 -6.87 7.63
CA GLY A 38 1.20 -8.09 7.67
C GLY A 38 1.89 -9.33 7.10
N LEU A 39 3.20 -9.28 6.88
CA LEU A 39 3.95 -10.35 6.23
C LEU A 39 4.29 -11.48 7.21
N PRO A 40 4.23 -12.75 6.77
CA PRO A 40 4.62 -13.87 7.60
C PRO A 40 6.15 -13.90 7.78
N ALA A 41 6.62 -14.52 8.85
CA ALA A 41 8.06 -14.59 9.16
C ALA A 41 8.88 -15.35 8.09
N ASP A 42 8.23 -16.18 7.27
CA ASP A 42 8.85 -16.91 6.15
C ASP A 42 8.93 -16.10 4.84
N PHE A 43 8.52 -14.82 4.86
CA PHE A 43 8.58 -13.96 3.68
C PHE A 43 10.01 -13.46 3.41
N PRO A 44 10.49 -13.49 2.15
CA PRO A 44 11.83 -13.03 1.79
C PRO A 44 12.09 -11.59 2.25
N GLY A 45 13.24 -11.35 2.87
CA GLY A 45 13.64 -10.02 3.32
C GLY A 45 13.14 -9.64 4.74
N VAL A 46 12.22 -10.42 5.35
CA VAL A 46 11.70 -10.12 6.69
C VAL A 46 12.72 -10.41 7.79
N ALA A 47 13.47 -11.51 7.67
CA ALA A 47 14.41 -11.94 8.70
C ALA A 47 15.66 -11.03 8.80
N ASP A 48 16.01 -10.35 7.72
CA ASP A 48 17.19 -9.47 7.58
C ASP A 48 16.79 -8.00 7.32
N LEU A 49 15.55 -7.64 7.69
CA LEU A 49 15.02 -6.29 7.52
C LEU A 49 15.85 -5.27 8.32
N PRO A 50 16.32 -4.17 7.69
CA PRO A 50 17.20 -3.21 8.36
C PRO A 50 16.47 -2.44 9.46
N ALA A 51 16.73 -2.82 10.72
CA ALA A 51 16.00 -2.33 11.90
C ALA A 51 16.14 -0.83 12.16
N GLU A 52 17.30 -0.25 11.86
CA GLU A 52 17.64 1.17 12.11
C GLU A 52 17.70 1.98 10.81
N SER A 53 16.68 1.84 9.95
CA SER A 53 16.58 2.58 8.70
C SER A 53 15.19 3.18 8.51
N ASP A 54 15.09 4.17 7.63
CA ASP A 54 13.83 4.82 7.28
C ASP A 54 12.84 3.83 6.62
N PRO A 55 11.52 4.13 6.64
CA PRO A 55 10.51 3.26 6.07
C PRO A 55 10.76 2.91 4.59
N TYR A 56 11.25 3.85 3.77
CA TYR A 56 11.50 3.62 2.34
C TYR A 56 12.62 2.61 2.11
N THR A 57 13.73 2.72 2.86
CA THR A 57 14.82 1.74 2.81
C THR A 57 14.31 0.33 3.12
N ARG A 58 13.44 0.20 4.12
CA ARG A 58 12.89 -1.09 4.56
C ARG A 58 11.95 -1.69 3.52
N VAL A 59 11.07 -0.89 2.90
CA VAL A 59 10.15 -1.40 1.86
C VAL A 59 10.90 -1.80 0.60
N HIS A 60 11.89 -1.00 0.18
CA HIS A 60 12.71 -1.34 -0.99
C HIS A 60 13.53 -2.61 -0.77
N HIS A 61 13.98 -2.88 0.46
CA HIS A 61 14.61 -4.17 0.80
C HIS A 61 13.65 -5.35 0.55
N LEU A 62 12.41 -5.28 1.05
CA LEU A 62 11.42 -6.36 0.83
C LEU A 62 11.04 -6.51 -0.65
N GLU A 63 10.85 -5.40 -1.36
CA GLU A 63 10.56 -5.42 -2.80
C GLU A 63 11.67 -6.14 -3.56
N ARG A 64 12.93 -5.78 -3.29
CA ARG A 64 14.10 -6.41 -3.89
C ARG A 64 14.20 -7.89 -3.52
N SER A 65 14.07 -8.25 -2.24
CA SER A 65 14.11 -9.64 -1.79
C SER A 65 13.02 -10.50 -2.44
N LEU A 66 11.82 -9.95 -2.63
CA LEU A 66 10.75 -10.66 -3.31
C LEU A 66 11.05 -10.87 -4.80
N LEU A 67 11.56 -9.83 -5.47
CA LEU A 67 11.94 -9.91 -6.89
C LEU A 67 13.06 -10.93 -7.10
N GLU A 68 14.05 -10.94 -6.21
CA GLU A 68 15.18 -11.89 -6.22
C GLU A 68 14.72 -13.34 -5.99
N ASP A 69 13.81 -13.61 -5.03
CA ASP A 69 13.30 -14.98 -4.80
C ASP A 69 12.48 -15.51 -5.98
N LEU A 70 11.59 -14.68 -6.52
CA LEU A 70 10.65 -15.13 -7.54
C LEU A 70 11.34 -15.31 -8.90
N GLY A 71 12.34 -14.48 -9.24
CA GLY A 71 13.21 -14.71 -10.40
C GLY A 71 12.55 -14.48 -11.77
N TRP A 72 11.81 -13.37 -11.93
CA TRP A 72 11.15 -13.01 -13.21
C TRP A 72 11.45 -11.56 -13.62
N PRO A 73 12.67 -11.28 -14.14
CA PRO A 73 13.06 -9.93 -14.49
C PRO A 73 12.13 -9.35 -15.56
N GLY A 74 11.65 -8.13 -15.34
CA GLY A 74 10.82 -7.38 -16.29
C GLY A 74 9.35 -7.80 -16.40
N ARG A 75 8.90 -8.85 -15.68
CA ARG A 75 7.48 -9.26 -15.63
C ARG A 75 6.85 -9.20 -14.24
N LEU A 76 7.65 -8.86 -13.23
CA LEU A 76 7.20 -8.64 -11.87
C LEU A 76 7.62 -7.24 -11.40
N PHE A 77 6.68 -6.48 -10.87
CA PHE A 77 6.95 -5.25 -10.13
C PHE A 77 6.34 -5.36 -8.73
N ALA A 78 7.17 -5.57 -7.72
CA ALA A 78 6.71 -5.68 -6.35
C ALA A 78 6.40 -4.29 -5.78
N TYR A 79 5.26 -4.16 -5.11
CA TYR A 79 4.89 -3.00 -4.32
C TYR A 79 4.25 -3.45 -3.00
N PHE A 80 4.75 -2.89 -1.90
CA PHE A 80 4.14 -3.01 -0.58
C PHE A 80 3.70 -1.63 -0.11
N SER A 81 2.45 -1.51 0.32
CA SER A 81 1.98 -0.28 0.94
C SER A 81 2.67 -0.10 2.29
N LEU A 82 3.46 0.97 2.40
CA LEU A 82 4.04 1.40 3.66
C LEU A 82 2.92 1.57 4.68
N HIS A 83 3.08 0.90 5.81
CA HIS A 83 2.09 0.82 6.89
C HIS A 83 0.83 0.06 6.50
N GLU A 84 -0.18 0.75 6.00
CA GLU A 84 -1.50 0.20 5.63
C GLU A 84 -2.07 1.00 4.44
N PHE A 85 -3.03 0.45 3.71
CA PHE A 85 -3.81 1.20 2.72
C PHE A 85 -4.31 2.57 3.25
N GLU A 86 -4.68 2.64 4.53
CA GLU A 86 -5.14 3.88 5.16
C GLU A 86 -4.12 5.01 5.18
N ALA A 87 -2.81 4.72 5.07
CA ALA A 87 -1.77 5.74 4.90
C ALA A 87 -2.09 6.65 3.70
N LEU A 88 -2.53 6.06 2.58
CA LEU A 88 -2.93 6.79 1.38
C LEU A 88 -4.09 7.77 1.66
N LEU A 89 -5.02 7.40 2.54
CA LEU A 89 -6.16 8.26 2.88
C LEU A 89 -5.74 9.49 3.68
N LEU A 90 -4.65 9.39 4.44
CA LEU A 90 -4.08 10.52 5.18
C LEU A 90 -3.44 11.58 4.27
N SER A 91 -3.31 11.31 2.96
CA SER A 91 -2.91 12.33 1.99
C SER A 91 -3.88 13.52 1.92
N SER A 92 -5.16 13.31 2.26
CA SER A 92 -6.18 14.35 2.31
C SER A 92 -7.08 14.20 3.55
N PRO A 93 -6.68 14.83 4.67
CA PRO A 93 -7.54 15.01 5.84
C PRO A 93 -8.89 15.64 5.52
N LEU A 94 -8.95 16.47 4.47
CA LEU A 94 -10.17 17.13 4.01
C LEU A 94 -11.22 16.11 3.53
N GLU A 95 -10.85 15.19 2.63
CA GLU A 95 -11.77 14.19 2.10
C GLU A 95 -12.21 13.18 3.16
N LEU A 96 -11.31 12.87 4.11
CA LEU A 96 -11.67 12.12 5.31
C LEU A 96 -12.75 12.85 6.13
N ASN A 97 -12.60 14.15 6.32
CA ASN A 97 -13.60 14.94 7.02
C ASN A 97 -14.94 14.94 6.26
N GLU A 98 -14.92 15.25 4.95
CA GLU A 98 -16.10 15.30 4.08
C GLU A 98 -16.95 14.02 4.14
N GLU A 99 -16.33 12.85 4.07
CA GLU A 99 -17.04 11.56 4.14
C GLU A 99 -17.78 11.37 5.48
N PHE A 100 -17.29 11.98 6.57
CA PHE A 100 -17.86 11.83 7.92
C PHE A 100 -18.55 13.09 8.47
N ARG A 101 -18.72 14.17 7.69
CA ARG A 101 -19.32 15.45 8.12
C ARG A 101 -20.70 15.34 8.79
N SER A 102 -21.49 14.33 8.43
CA SER A 102 -22.82 14.12 9.01
C SER A 102 -22.81 13.70 10.48
N SER A 103 -21.63 13.36 11.03
CA SER A 103 -21.50 12.69 12.32
C SER A 103 -20.87 13.53 13.44
N SER A 104 -21.05 14.86 13.42
CA SER A 104 -20.61 15.86 14.43
C SER A 104 -19.27 16.53 14.14
N SER A 105 -19.29 17.86 14.32
CA SER A 105 -18.25 18.90 14.44
C SER A 105 -16.81 18.53 14.07
N GLU A 106 -16.21 19.35 13.19
CA GLU A 106 -14.76 19.45 12.87
C GLU A 106 -13.88 18.43 13.59
N ARG A 107 -13.89 17.19 13.08
CA ARG A 107 -12.96 16.17 13.55
C ARG A 107 -11.58 16.66 13.15
N GLY A 108 -10.67 16.80 14.10
CA GLY A 108 -9.32 17.33 13.91
C GLY A 108 -8.43 16.43 13.07
N PHE A 109 -8.85 16.10 11.85
CA PHE A 109 -8.11 15.28 10.90
C PHE A 109 -6.79 15.95 10.50
N GLU A 110 -6.68 17.27 10.58
CA GLU A 110 -5.41 17.97 10.44
C GLU A 110 -4.39 17.53 11.51
N ALA A 111 -4.85 17.21 12.73
CA ALA A 111 -4.01 16.72 13.81
C ALA A 111 -3.70 15.21 13.71
N VAL A 112 -4.27 14.49 12.74
CA VAL A 112 -3.94 13.08 12.49
C VAL A 112 -2.55 12.93 11.90
N MET A 113 -2.09 13.94 11.16
CA MET A 113 -0.76 13.95 10.56
C MET A 113 0.22 14.69 11.47
N PRO A 114 1.30 14.03 11.94
CA PRO A 114 2.40 14.73 12.58
C PRO A 114 2.99 15.78 11.63
N SER A 115 3.32 16.95 12.18
CA SER A 115 3.97 18.02 11.41
C SER A 115 5.29 17.54 10.82
N GLY A 116 5.46 17.71 9.50
CA GLY A 116 6.69 17.41 8.79
C GLY A 116 6.85 15.98 8.29
N MET A 117 5.85 15.10 8.47
CA MET A 117 5.85 13.75 7.90
C MET A 117 4.88 13.62 6.71
N GLY A 118 5.28 12.83 5.71
CA GLY A 118 4.40 12.39 4.64
C GLY A 118 3.45 11.26 5.07
N PRO A 119 2.32 11.05 4.37
CA PRO A 119 1.37 9.97 4.66
C PRO A 119 2.02 8.58 4.72
N GLU A 120 3.02 8.32 3.89
CA GLU A 120 3.74 7.04 3.81
C GLU A 120 4.75 6.82 4.96
N GLU A 121 5.03 7.85 5.76
CA GLU A 121 5.98 7.78 6.89
C GLU A 121 5.26 7.68 8.24
N VAL A 122 3.93 7.86 8.26
CA VAL A 122 3.16 7.89 9.49
C VAL A 122 2.94 6.47 10.03
N ASN A 123 3.78 6.09 10.99
CA ASN A 123 3.59 4.93 11.85
C ASN A 123 4.43 5.03 13.12
N ASP A 124 3.80 5.52 14.19
CA ASP A 124 4.47 5.73 15.47
C ASP A 124 4.21 4.59 16.48
N GLY A 125 3.73 3.42 16.03
CA GLY A 125 3.44 2.27 16.89
C GLY A 125 2.00 1.72 16.90
N PRO A 126 1.68 0.82 17.85
CA PRO A 126 0.45 0.01 17.84
C PRO A 126 -0.87 0.78 17.93
N GLU A 127 -0.86 2.01 18.44
CA GLU A 127 -2.06 2.85 18.57
C GLU A 127 -2.05 4.06 17.60
N THR A 128 -0.98 4.21 16.84
CA THR A 128 -0.70 5.40 16.01
C THR A 128 -0.41 5.03 14.56
N HIS A 129 -0.73 3.80 14.15
CA HIS A 129 -0.77 3.40 12.74
C HIS A 129 -1.95 4.07 12.02
N PRO A 130 -1.92 4.19 10.68
CA PRO A 130 -2.88 5.01 9.93
C PRO A 130 -4.35 4.72 10.23
N SER A 131 -4.74 3.45 10.25
CA SER A 131 -6.14 3.11 10.55
C SER A 131 -6.54 3.32 12.01
N ALA A 132 -5.64 3.16 12.98
CA ALA A 132 -5.93 3.50 14.37
C ALA A 132 -6.19 4.99 14.55
N ARG A 133 -5.40 5.85 13.87
CA ARG A 133 -5.62 7.30 13.89
C ARG A 133 -6.98 7.69 13.32
N ILE A 134 -7.37 7.08 12.18
CA ILE A 134 -8.70 7.30 11.61
C ILE A 134 -9.79 6.79 12.55
N LEU A 135 -9.64 5.61 13.16
CA LEU A 135 -10.63 5.04 14.08
C LEU A 135 -10.78 5.83 15.39
N ALA A 136 -9.69 6.41 15.89
CA ALA A 136 -9.73 7.26 17.07
C ALA A 136 -10.61 8.50 16.85
N LEU A 137 -10.56 9.09 15.66
CA LEU A 137 -11.45 10.18 15.28
C LEU A 137 -12.81 9.70 14.82
N VAL A 138 -12.88 8.57 14.12
CA VAL A 138 -14.08 8.00 13.49
C VAL A 138 -14.25 6.53 13.87
N PRO A 139 -14.88 6.25 15.03
CA PRO A 139 -15.12 4.87 15.46
C PRO A 139 -16.01 4.07 14.49
N SER A 140 -16.80 4.75 13.65
CA SER A 140 -17.62 4.14 12.60
C SER A 140 -16.86 3.83 11.32
N TYR A 141 -15.55 4.13 11.23
CA TYR A 141 -14.75 3.87 10.05
C TYR A 141 -14.68 2.37 9.75
N ARG A 142 -14.92 2.01 8.48
CA ARG A 142 -14.89 0.63 7.99
C ARG A 142 -13.96 0.56 6.81
N LYS A 143 -12.76 0.02 7.01
CA LYS A 143 -11.69 -0.12 6.00
C LYS A 143 -12.22 -0.53 4.61
N ALA A 144 -12.92 -1.66 4.56
CA ALA A 144 -13.40 -2.26 3.31
C ALA A 144 -14.53 -1.49 2.61
N VAL A 145 -15.17 -0.54 3.28
CA VAL A 145 -16.28 0.25 2.71
C VAL A 145 -15.82 1.67 2.45
N HIS A 146 -15.35 2.36 3.48
CA HIS A 146 -15.01 3.78 3.39
C HIS A 146 -13.64 4.00 2.73
N GLY A 147 -12.69 3.08 2.88
CA GLY A 147 -11.34 3.23 2.33
C GLY A 147 -11.32 3.49 0.82
N PRO A 148 -11.86 2.57 -0.01
CA PRO A 148 -11.91 2.78 -1.45
C PRO A 148 -12.71 4.01 -1.88
N LEU A 149 -13.80 4.33 -1.16
CA LEU A 149 -14.64 5.50 -1.46
C LEU A 149 -13.87 6.80 -1.23
N ILE A 150 -13.18 6.92 -0.09
CA ILE A 150 -12.36 8.09 0.23
C ILE A 150 -11.20 8.20 -0.75
N ALA A 151 -10.47 7.12 -1.02
CA ALA A 151 -9.37 7.12 -2.00
C ALA A 151 -9.84 7.59 -3.40
N ALA A 152 -11.04 7.18 -3.81
CA ALA A 152 -11.63 7.64 -5.07
C ALA A 152 -11.95 9.14 -5.08
N ARG A 153 -12.39 9.71 -3.95
CA ARG A 153 -12.63 11.15 -3.80
C ARG A 153 -11.33 11.96 -3.79
N ILE A 154 -10.31 11.48 -3.08
CA ILE A 154 -8.97 12.10 -3.06
C ILE A 154 -8.42 12.16 -4.48
N GLY A 155 -8.58 11.07 -5.22
CA GLY A 155 -8.17 10.98 -6.61
C GLY A 155 -6.67 10.69 -6.77
N LEU A 156 -6.35 10.06 -7.90
CA LEU A 156 -5.01 9.60 -8.21
C LEU A 156 -3.95 10.73 -8.22
N PRO A 157 -4.21 11.94 -8.74
CA PRO A 157 -3.22 13.01 -8.73
C PRO A 157 -2.75 13.41 -7.32
N ALA A 158 -3.68 13.62 -6.40
CA ALA A 158 -3.36 14.02 -5.03
C ALA A 158 -2.66 12.89 -4.24
N LEU A 159 -3.09 11.64 -4.44
CA LEU A 159 -2.41 10.47 -3.87
C LEU A 159 -0.94 10.43 -4.33
N ARG A 160 -0.68 10.61 -5.63
CA ARG A 160 0.65 10.56 -6.20
C ARG A 160 1.55 11.71 -5.78
N GLU A 161 0.99 12.90 -5.60
CA GLU A 161 1.74 14.07 -5.13
C GLU A 161 2.23 13.87 -3.69
N ARG A 162 1.41 13.25 -2.83
CA ARG A 162 1.67 13.13 -1.40
C ARG A 162 2.35 11.81 -1.01
N CYS A 163 2.27 10.78 -1.85
CA CYS A 163 2.75 9.43 -1.58
C CYS A 163 3.81 9.04 -2.65
N PRO A 164 5.09 9.43 -2.47
CA PRO A 164 6.14 9.22 -3.47
C PRO A 164 6.40 7.74 -3.82
N HIS A 165 6.31 6.82 -2.86
CA HIS A 165 6.51 5.39 -3.10
C HIS A 165 5.35 4.80 -3.92
N PHE A 166 4.10 5.14 -3.57
CA PHE A 166 2.93 4.83 -4.39
C PHE A 166 3.00 5.46 -5.78
N ASN A 167 3.45 6.71 -5.91
CA ASN A 167 3.64 7.35 -7.21
C ASN A 167 4.67 6.62 -8.08
N HIS A 168 5.77 6.15 -7.49
CA HIS A 168 6.75 5.35 -8.21
C HIS A 168 6.14 4.07 -8.78
N TRP A 169 5.33 3.37 -7.97
CA TRP A 169 4.60 2.18 -8.41
C TRP A 169 3.65 2.47 -9.57
N VAL A 170 2.78 3.48 -9.45
CA VAL A 170 1.82 3.82 -10.51
C VAL A 170 2.54 4.26 -11.79
N THR A 171 3.61 5.06 -11.68
CA THR A 171 4.44 5.47 -12.83
C THR A 171 5.05 4.27 -13.54
N ALA A 172 5.54 3.28 -12.78
CA ALA A 172 6.06 2.05 -13.36
C ALA A 172 4.97 1.31 -14.15
N LEU A 173 3.75 1.22 -13.63
CA LEU A 173 2.62 0.59 -14.32
C LEU A 173 2.20 1.33 -15.60
N GLU A 174 2.15 2.67 -15.57
CA GLU A 174 1.80 3.50 -16.72
C GLU A 174 2.83 3.37 -17.85
N ASN A 175 4.12 3.30 -17.52
CA ASN A 175 5.19 3.13 -18.51
C ASN A 175 5.12 1.80 -19.25
N LEU A 176 4.53 0.76 -18.66
CA LEU A 176 4.32 -0.53 -19.33
C LEU A 176 3.22 -0.45 -20.38
N ALA A 177 2.17 0.32 -20.10
CA ALA A 177 1.09 0.54 -21.06
C ALA A 177 1.64 1.30 -22.29
N ALA A 178 2.50 2.30 -22.07
CA ALA A 178 3.14 3.06 -23.14
C ALA A 178 4.14 2.23 -23.98
N GLY A 179 4.85 1.27 -23.36
CA GLY A 179 5.79 0.38 -24.05
C GLY A 179 5.13 -0.70 -24.92
N GLY A 180 3.84 -1.00 -24.70
CA GLY A 180 3.09 -2.04 -25.41
C GLY A 180 2.51 -1.65 -26.78
N GLU A 181 2.52 -0.36 -27.13
CA GLU A 181 2.02 0.13 -28.42
C GLU A 181 3.06 0.10 -29.56
N GLY A 182 4.31 -0.29 -29.27
CA GLY A 182 5.43 -0.14 -30.21
C GLY A 182 5.93 -1.39 -30.95
N THR A 183 5.42 -2.60 -30.67
CA THR A 183 5.89 -3.81 -31.37
C THR A 183 4.78 -4.85 -31.50
N ARG A 184 4.01 -4.75 -32.58
CA ARG A 184 3.38 -5.93 -33.20
C ARG A 184 4.03 -6.12 -34.58
N PRO A 185 4.57 -7.30 -34.90
CA PRO A 185 4.98 -7.62 -36.26
C PRO A 185 3.78 -7.64 -37.22
#